data_AF-A0A496SV64-F1
#
_entry.id   AF-A0A496SV64-F1
#
_cell.length_a   1.000
_cell.length_b   1.000
_cell.length_c   1.000
_cell.angle_alpha   90.00
_cell.angle_beta   90.00
_cell.angle_gamma   90.00
#
_symmetry.space_group_name_H-M   'P 1'
#
loop_
_entity.id
_entity.type
_entity.pdbx_description
1 polymer ?
#
loop_
_entity_poly.entity_id
_entity_poly.type
_entity_poly.pdbx_seq_one_letter_code
_entity_poly.pdbx_strand_id
1 'polypeptide(L)' 'MTVFPPFEYKVLEENERHQIAINEEGIKIKIMKDSPDSMPQWLEYPVRDKKTWEDFKKRLNPYSPERYPSN' A
#
# COMPACT_ATOMS: atom_id res chain seq x y z
N MET A 1 2.25 -2.20 11.35
CA MET A 1 3.70 -2.08 11.14
C MET A 1 3.94 -2.39 9.68
N THR A 2 3.92 -1.35 8.86
CA THR A 2 3.89 -1.38 7.40
C THR A 2 5.31 -1.32 6.81
N VAL A 3 5.44 -1.53 5.50
CA VAL A 3 6.71 -1.41 4.78
C VAL A 3 7.31 0.00 4.91
N PHE A 4 8.64 0.13 4.93
CA PHE A 4 9.30 1.43 5.09
C PHE A 4 10.45 1.63 4.09
N PRO A 5 10.47 2.71 3.28
CA PRO A 5 9.48 3.80 3.26
C PRO A 5 8.11 3.31 2.73
N PRO A 6 7.00 3.87 3.24
CA PRO A 6 5.67 3.54 2.74
C PRO A 6 5.52 3.98 1.27
N PHE A 7 4.54 3.39 0.59
CA PHE A 7 4.08 3.94 -0.68
C PHE A 7 3.22 5.17 -0.43
N GLU A 8 3.20 6.08 -1.39
CA GLU A 8 2.30 7.22 -1.36
C GLU A 8 0.85 6.74 -1.55
N TYR A 9 -0.04 7.14 -0.65
CA TYR A 9 -1.46 6.89 -0.83
C TYR A 9 -1.95 7.66 -2.06
N LYS A 10 -2.52 6.96 -3.04
CA LYS A 10 -2.93 7.57 -4.30
C LYS A 10 -4.29 7.08 -4.76
N VAL A 11 -5.25 7.98 -4.88
CA VAL A 11 -6.54 7.70 -5.50
C VAL A 11 -6.37 7.61 -7.02
N LEU A 12 -6.76 6.49 -7.60
CA LEU A 12 -6.70 6.24 -9.04
C LEU A 12 -8.05 6.53 -9.72
N GLU A 13 -9.14 6.17 -9.05
CA GLU A 13 -10.50 6.35 -9.53
C GLU A 13 -11.42 6.57 -8.33
N GLU A 14 -12.42 7.43 -8.49
CA GLU A 14 -13.46 7.63 -7.49
C GLU A 14 -14.82 7.87 -8.16
N ASN A 15 -15.83 7.18 -7.67
CA ASN A 15 -17.21 7.23 -8.15
C ASN A 15 -18.16 7.38 -6.95
N GLU A 16 -19.48 7.40 -7.17
CA GLU A 16 -20.46 7.54 -6.08
C GLU A 16 -20.45 6.36 -5.10
N ARG A 17 -20.14 5.15 -5.56
CA ARG A 17 -20.22 3.91 -4.75
C ARG A 17 -18.89 3.45 -4.16
N HIS A 18 -17.78 3.77 -4.82
CA HIS A 18 -16.47 3.23 -4.42
C HIS A 18 -15.32 4.14 -4.83
N GLN A 19 -14.15 3.86 -4.24
CA GLN A 19 -12.88 4.49 -4.54
C GLN A 19 -11.84 3.39 -4.80
N ILE A 20 -11.04 3.54 -5.85
CA ILE A 20 -9.87 2.70 -6.13
C ILE A 20 -8.62 3.51 -5.78
N ALA A 21 -7.78 2.98 -4.90
CA ALA A 21 -6.58 3.65 -4.44
C ALA A 21 -5.39 2.69 -4.32
N ILE A 22 -4.18 3.23 -4.37
CA ILE A 22 -2.96 2.57 -3.89
C ILE A 22 -2.80 2.92 -2.41
N ASN A 23 -2.73 1.91 -1.54
CA ASN A 23 -2.52 2.12 -0.11
C ASN A 23 -1.03 2.30 0.23
N GLU A 24 -0.73 2.56 1.51
CA GLU A 24 0.65 2.75 1.99
C GLU A 24 1.55 1.50 1.87
N GLU A 25 0.96 0.33 1.62
CA GLU A 25 1.68 -0.91 1.31
C GLU A 25 1.96 -1.08 -0.19
N GLY A 26 1.45 -0.18 -1.03
CA GLY A 26 1.59 -0.22 -2.49
C GLY A 26 0.55 -1.12 -3.17
N ILE A 27 -0.46 -1.58 -2.44
CA ILE A 27 -1.51 -2.46 -2.94
C ILE A 27 -2.63 -1.59 -3.53
N LYS A 28 -3.07 -1.94 -4.75
CA LYS A 28 -4.30 -1.41 -5.32
C LYS A 28 -5.49 -2.05 -4.61
N ILE A 29 -6.28 -1.22 -3.96
CA ILE A 29 -7.48 -1.60 -3.22
C ILE A 29 -8.71 -0.86 -3.74
N LYS A 30 -9.88 -1.47 -3.55
CA LYS A 30 -11.18 -0.85 -3.79
C LYS A 30 -11.94 -0.77 -2.47
N ILE A 31 -12.31 0.44 -2.10
CA ILE A 31 -13.03 0.78 -0.87
C ILE A 31 -14.46 1.15 -1.25
N MET A 32 -15.46 0.52 -0.62
CA MET A 32 -16.86 0.88 -0.81
C MET A 32 -17.22 2.06 0.10
N LYS A 33 -17.86 3.08 -0.46
CA LYS A 33 -18.22 4.31 0.29
C LYS A 33 -19.32 4.08 1.32
N ASP A 34 -20.20 3.12 1.07
CA ASP A 34 -21.28 2.74 2.00
C ASP A 34 -20.77 1.99 3.24
N SER A 35 -19.52 1.50 3.21
CA SER A 35 -18.91 0.76 4.31
C SER A 35 -17.38 0.92 4.25
N PRO A 36 -16.87 2.14 4.51
CA PRO A 36 -15.45 2.44 4.35
C PRO A 36 -14.57 1.71 5.38
N ASP A 37 -15.13 1.37 6.54
CA ASP A 37 -14.44 0.62 7.60
C ASP A 37 -14.42 -0.90 7.37
N SER A 38 -15.18 -1.39 6.39
CA SER A 38 -15.16 -2.80 6.00
C SER A 38 -13.88 -3.14 5.26
N MET A 39 -13.51 -4.42 5.27
CA MET A 39 -12.34 -4.88 4.55
C MET A 39 -12.42 -4.50 3.06
N PRO A 40 -11.45 -3.74 2.53
CA PRO A 40 -11.46 -3.37 1.12
C PRO A 40 -11.17 -4.58 0.24
N GLN A 41 -11.55 -4.48 -1.03
CA GLN A 41 -11.21 -5.49 -2.02
C GLN A 41 -9.78 -5.27 -2.53
N TRP A 42 -8.90 -6.26 -2.37
CA TRP A 42 -7.56 -6.24 -2.98
C TRP A 42 -7.63 -6.55 -4.46
N LEU A 43 -7.09 -5.66 -5.29
CA LEU A 43 -7.10 -5.76 -6.74
C LEU A 43 -5.74 -6.18 -7.30
N GLU A 44 -4.66 -5.59 -6.78
CA GLU A 44 -3.32 -5.79 -7.34
C GLU A 44 -2.22 -5.54 -6.30
N TYR A 45 -1.27 -6.46 -6.19
CA TYR A 45 -0.13 -6.34 -5.27
C TYR A 45 1.06 -5.64 -5.94
N PRO A 46 1.92 -4.95 -5.18
CA PRO A 46 3.10 -4.27 -5.74
C PRO A 46 4.17 -5.24 -6.26
N VAL A 47 4.19 -6.48 -5.76
CA VAL A 47 5.11 -7.54 -6.19
C VAL A 47 4.36 -8.50 -7.11
N ARG A 48 4.70 -8.50 -8.40
CA ARG A 48 4.04 -9.30 -9.45
C ARG A 48 5.02 -10.19 -10.21
N ASP A 49 6.30 -9.86 -10.16
CA ASP A 49 7.37 -10.54 -10.85
C ASP A 49 8.70 -10.35 -10.10
N LYS A 50 9.77 -10.97 -10.61
CA LYS A 50 11.10 -10.86 -10.01
C LYS A 50 11.61 -9.40 -10.01
N LYS A 51 11.30 -8.61 -11.03
CA LYS A 51 11.78 -7.22 -11.14
C LYS A 51 11.15 -6.32 -10.07
N THR A 52 9.84 -6.43 -9.89
CA THR A 52 9.07 -5.72 -8.86
C THR A 52 9.46 -6.18 -7.46
N TRP A 53 9.78 -7.47 -7.28
CA TRP A 53 10.37 -7.96 -6.03
C TRP A 53 11.72 -7.29 -5.72
N GLU A 54 12.62 -7.20 -6.69
CA GLU A 54 13.92 -6.55 -6.51
C GLU A 54 13.77 -5.08 -6.08
N ASP A 55 12.84 -4.32 -6.68
CA ASP A 55 12.53 -2.96 -6.22
C ASP A 55 11.89 -2.92 -4.83
N PHE A 56 11.02 -3.88 -4.52
CA PHE A 56 10.29 -3.92 -3.25
C PHE A 56 11.21 -4.14 -2.04
N LYS A 57 12.31 -4.89 -2.21
CA LYS A 57 13.28 -5.19 -1.14
C LYS A 57 13.85 -3.94 -0.47
N LYS A 58 13.91 -2.78 -1.15
CA LYS A 58 14.36 -1.52 -0.52
C LYS A 58 13.50 -1.12 0.69
N ARG A 59 12.27 -1.65 0.78
CA ARG A 59 11.34 -1.37 1.87
C ARG A 59 11.36 -2.37 3.03
N LEU A 60 12.19 -3.41 2.89
CA LEU A 60 12.27 -4.53 3.83
C LEU A 60 13.53 -4.50 4.69
N ASN A 61 14.35 -3.44 4.61
CA ASN A 61 15.54 -3.31 5.45
C ASN A 61 15.14 -3.20 6.94
N PRO A 62 15.49 -4.19 7.79
CA PRO A 62 15.18 -4.13 9.21
C PRO A 62 16.09 -3.15 9.97
N TYR A 63 17.23 -2.78 9.41
CA TYR A 63 18.22 -1.88 10.01
C TYR A 63 18.06 -0.42 9.60
N SER A 64 16.96 -0.06 8.89
CA SER A 64 16.71 1.35 8.54
C SER A 64 16.55 2.15 9.84
N PRO A 65 17.35 3.20 10.08
CA PRO A 65 17.28 3.97 11.32
C PRO A 65 15.90 4.62 11.52
N GLU A 66 15.18 4.92 10.44
CA GLU A 66 13.83 5.47 10.45
C GLU A 66 12.76 4.43 10.85
N ARG A 67 13.07 3.13 10.80
CA ARG A 67 12.13 2.06 11.21
C ARG A 67 11.89 2.09 12.72
N TYR A 68 12.89 2.47 13.49
CA TYR A 68 12.83 2.59 14.95
C TYR A 68 13.35 3.98 15.35
N PRO A 69 12.49 5.02 15.35
CA PRO A 69 12.92 6.36 15.73
C PRO A 69 13.47 6.37 17.15
N SER A 70 14.56 7.12 17.35
CA SER A 70 15.15 7.33 18.68
C SER A 70 14.11 7.94 19.61
N ASN A 71 13.85 7.23 20.71
CA ASN A 71 12.90 7.53 21.77
C ASN A 71 13.38 8.63 22.71
#